data_AF-W3V6L5-F1
#
_entry.id   AF-W3V6L5-F1
#
_cell.length_a   1.000
_cell.length_b   1.000
_cell.length_c   1.000
_cell.angle_alpha   90.00
_cell.angle_beta   90.00
_cell.angle_gamma   90.00
#
_symmetry.space_group_name_H-M   'P 1'
#
loop_
_entity.id
_entity.type
_entity.pdbx_description
1 polymer ?
#
loop_
_entity_poly.entity_id
_entity_poly.type
_entity_poly.pdbx_seq_one_letter_code
_entity_poly.pdbx_strand_id
1 'polypeptide(L)' 'MSKKIFSKAWFKELFFIWFKDLLWEVIPFGIIVIWAFVANIFFPDIWFSLTLVGIFVVFIAMWFIGKRC' A
#
# COMPACT_ATOMS: atom_id res chain seq x y z
N MET A 1 -2.37 -24.90 36.08
CA MET A 1 -3.01 -23.63 36.48
C MET A 1 -3.10 -22.74 35.25
N SER A 2 -4.29 -22.69 34.64
CA SER A 2 -4.56 -22.04 33.36
C SER A 2 -4.40 -20.53 33.47
N LYS A 3 -3.34 -19.96 32.88
CA LYS A 3 -3.26 -18.53 32.61
C LYS A 3 -3.38 -18.33 31.10
N LYS A 4 -4.63 -18.11 30.69
CA LYS A 4 -5.12 -17.64 29.40
C LYS A 4 -4.48 -16.27 29.02
N ILE A 5 -3.15 -16.21 28.89
CA ILE A 5 -2.41 -14.97 28.62
C ILE A 5 -2.43 -14.61 27.13
N PHE A 6 -2.77 -15.55 26.25
CA PHE A 6 -3.22 -15.23 24.90
C PHE A 6 -4.69 -14.79 24.94
N SER A 7 -4.93 -13.63 25.54
CA SER A 7 -6.23 -12.95 25.43
C SER A 7 -6.48 -12.61 23.97
N LYS A 8 -7.67 -12.90 23.47
CA LYS A 8 -8.14 -12.56 22.12
C LYS A 8 -7.88 -11.09 21.77
N ALA A 9 -7.87 -10.21 22.79
CA ALA A 9 -7.54 -8.79 22.66
C ALA A 9 -6.09 -8.56 22.23
N TRP A 10 -5.11 -9.22 22.87
CA TRP A 10 -3.69 -9.08 22.56
C TRP A 10 -3.37 -9.57 21.14
N PHE A 11 -3.94 -10.70 20.72
CA PHE A 11 -3.79 -11.18 19.34
C PHE A 11 -4.44 -10.23 18.32
N LYS A 12 -5.60 -9.65 18.66
CA LYS A 12 -6.28 -8.68 17.79
C LYS A 12 -5.46 -7.42 17.59
N GLU A 13 -4.80 -6.94 18.64
CA GLU A 13 -3.94 -5.75 18.61
C GLU A 13 -2.67 -5.99 17.77
N LEU A 14 -2.01 -7.14 17.98
CA LEU A 14 -0.84 -7.55 17.20
C LEU A 14 -1.20 -7.74 15.71
N PHE A 15 -2.34 -8.39 15.44
CA PHE A 15 -2.86 -8.57 14.09
C PHE A 15 -3.22 -7.24 13.44
N PHE A 16 -3.76 -6.27 14.18
CA PHE A 16 -4.13 -4.96 13.64
C PHE A 16 -2.90 -4.14 13.24
N ILE A 17 -1.83 -4.18 14.05
CA ILE A 17 -0.56 -3.52 13.73
C ILE A 17 0.03 -4.14 12.47
N TRP A 18 0.15 -5.47 12.44
CA TRP A 18 0.69 -6.20 11.30
C TRP A 18 -0.12 -5.98 10.02
N PHE A 19 -1.46 -6.00 10.13
CA PHE A 19 -2.34 -5.75 8.99
C PHE A 19 -2.26 -4.30 8.50
N LYS A 20 -2.06 -3.33 9.40
CA LYS A 20 -1.88 -1.92 9.02
C LYS A 20 -0.57 -1.71 8.26
N ASP A 21 0.52 -2.34 8.71
CA ASP A 21 1.80 -2.31 7.98
C ASP A 21 1.68 -2.99 6.61
N LEU A 22 1.06 -4.18 6.56
CA LEU A 22 0.82 -4.88 5.30
C LEU A 22 -0.04 -4.04 4.34
N LEU A 23 -1.08 -3.38 4.83
CA LEU A 23 -1.88 -2.45 4.04
C LEU A 23 -1.03 -1.29 3.52
N TRP A 24 -0.17 -0.71 4.35
CA TRP A 24 0.70 0.39 3.92
C TRP A 24 1.68 0.00 2.83
N GLU A 25 2.16 -1.24 2.83
CA GLU A 25 3.02 -1.77 1.75
C GLU A 25 2.22 -2.08 0.47
N VAL A 26 0.97 -2.54 0.61
CA VAL A 26 0.14 -2.99 -0.53
C VAL A 26 -0.59 -1.83 -1.21
N ILE A 27 -0.99 -0.79 -0.48
CA ILE A 27 -1.68 0.41 -1.00
C ILE A 27 -0.96 1.02 -2.23
N PRO A 28 0.35 1.33 -2.19
CA PRO A 28 1.04 1.94 -3.32
C PRO A 28 1.05 1.04 -4.56
N PHE A 29 1.18 -0.27 -4.38
CA PHE A 29 1.02 -1.24 -5.48
C PHE A 29 -0.40 -1.21 -6.06
N GLY A 30 -1.43 -1.22 -5.21
CA GLY A 30 -2.82 -1.14 -5.65
C GLY A 30 -3.11 0.14 -6.44
N ILE A 31 -2.58 1.27 -6.00
CA ILE A 31 -2.73 2.57 -6.69
C ILE A 31 -2.10 2.53 -8.09
N ILE A 32 -0.89 1.97 -8.24
CA ILE A 32 -0.22 1.85 -9.54
C ILE A 32 -1.02 0.97 -10.49
N VAL A 33 -1.53 -0.16 -10.00
CA VAL A 33 -2.32 -1.09 -10.83
C VAL A 33 -3.60 -0.42 -11.32
N ILE A 34 -4.37 0.21 -10.42
CA ILE A 34 -5.60 0.92 -10.79
C ILE A 34 -5.29 2.04 -11.79
N TRP A 35 -4.24 2.82 -11.53
CA TRP A 35 -3.80 3.89 -12.43
C TRP A 35 -3.43 3.38 -13.82
N ALA A 36 -2.75 2.24 -13.90
CA ALA A 36 -2.39 1.61 -15.17
C ALA A 36 -3.60 1.20 -15.99
N PHE A 37 -4.61 0.60 -15.35
CA PHE A 37 -5.86 0.24 -16.03
C PHE A 37 -6.62 1.48 -16.51
N VAL A 38 -6.72 2.52 -15.67
CA VAL A 38 -7.35 3.80 -16.06
C VAL A 38 -6.60 4.43 -17.23
N ALA A 39 -5.27 4.54 -17.16
CA ALA A 39 -4.46 5.11 -18.24
C ALA A 39 -4.62 4.32 -19.54
N ASN A 40 -4.69 2.99 -19.49
CA ASN A 40 -4.87 2.15 -20.66
C ASN A 40 -6.27 2.31 -21.30
N ILE A 41 -7.32 2.49 -20.49
CA ILE A 41 -8.70 2.67 -21.00
C ILE A 41 -8.90 4.05 -21.62
N PHE A 42 -8.42 5.10 -20.96
CA PHE A 42 -8.68 6.49 -21.37
C PHE A 42 -7.62 7.07 -22.31
N PHE A 43 -6.37 6.59 -22.22
CA PHE A 43 -5.23 7.12 -22.97
C PHE A 43 -4.32 6.02 -23.54
N PRO A 44 -4.86 5.10 -24.37
CA PRO A 44 -4.16 3.92 -24.85
C PRO A 44 -2.89 4.22 -25.66
N ASP A 45 -2.79 5.40 -26.30
CA ASP A 45 -1.61 5.75 -27.09
C ASP A 45 -0.40 6.19 -26.23
N ILE A 46 -0.66 6.69 -25.03
CA ILE A 46 0.36 7.23 -24.10
C ILE A 46 0.36 6.53 -22.74
N TRP A 47 -0.40 5.45 -22.60
CA TRP A 47 -0.64 4.77 -21.31
C TRP A 47 0.66 4.38 -20.60
N PHE A 48 1.67 3.96 -21.37
CA PHE A 48 2.98 3.56 -20.86
C PHE A 48 3.74 4.74 -20.25
N SER A 49 3.76 5.90 -20.90
CA SER A 49 4.35 7.11 -20.33
C SER A 49 3.56 7.60 -19.11
N LEU A 50 2.23 7.50 -19.14
CA LEU A 50 1.37 7.93 -18.03
C LEU A 50 1.55 7.04 -16.78
N THR A 51 1.76 5.74 -16.99
CA THR A 51 2.06 4.79 -15.92
C THR A 51 3.43 5.03 -15.32
N LEU A 52 4.44 5.32 -16.14
CA LEU A 52 5.78 5.69 -15.65
C LEU A 52 5.74 6.96 -14.78
N VAL A 53 4.98 7.97 -15.18
CA VAL A 53 4.77 9.18 -14.36
C VAL A 53 4.07 8.81 -13.04
N GLY A 54 3.03 7.97 -13.09
CA GLY A 54 2.34 7.48 -11.90
C GLY A 54 3.28 6.76 -10.92
N ILE A 55 4.12 5.86 -11.43
CA ILE A 55 5.14 5.14 -10.63
C ILE A 55 6.11 6.13 -9.99
N PHE A 56 6.60 7.12 -10.75
CA PHE A 56 7.53 8.12 -10.23
C PHE A 56 6.91 8.95 -9.09
N VAL A 57 5.65 9.37 -9.23
CA VAL A 57 4.92 10.11 -8.18
C VAL A 57 4.76 9.25 -6.93
N VAL A 58 4.35 7.98 -7.07
CA VAL A 58 4.21 7.06 -5.93
C VAL A 58 5.55 6.83 -5.25
N PHE A 59 6.64 6.67 -6.01
CA PHE A 59 7.98 6.49 -5.47
C PHE A 59 8.45 7.70 -4.65
N ILE A 60 8.24 8.92 -5.17
CA ILE A 60 8.52 10.16 -4.44
C ILE A 60 7.66 10.24 -3.17
N ALA A 61 6.38 9.93 -3.25
CA ALA A 61 5.48 9.96 -2.10
C ALA A 61 5.95 8.98 -1.02
N MET A 62 6.30 7.74 -1.39
CA MET A 62 6.86 6.75 -0.46
C MET A 62 8.18 7.22 0.14
N TRP A 63 9.05 7.87 -0.62
CA TRP A 63 10.31 8.45 -0.12
C TRP A 63 10.09 9.53 0.95
N PHE A 64 9.10 10.41 0.76
CA PHE A 64 8.76 11.43 1.75
C PHE A 64 8.11 10.84 3.01
N ILE A 65 7.27 9.81 2.85
CA ILE A 65 6.66 9.09 3.98
C ILE A 65 7.74 8.37 4.78
N GLY A 66 8.67 7.68 4.12
CA GLY A 66 9.78 6.98 4.77
C GLY A 66 10.77 7.91 5.50
N LYS A 67 10.87 9.18 5.10
CA LYS A 67 11.66 10.20 5.83
C LYS A 67 10.95 10.81 7.05
N ARG A 68 9.64 10.57 7.20
CA ARG A 68 8.80 11.11 8.29
C ARG A 68 8.52 10.10 9.40
N CYS A 69 8.88 8.83 9.20
CA CYS A 69 8.94 7.79 10.23
C CYS A 69 10.35 7.70 10.81
#